data_AF-A0A9N9GHD0-F1
#
_entry.id   AF-A0A9N9GHD0-F1
#
_cell.length_a   1.000
_cell.length_b   1.000
_cell.length_c   1.000
_cell.angle_alpha   90.00
_cell.angle_beta   90.00
_cell.angle_gamma   90.00
#
_symmetry.space_group_name_H-M   'P 1'
#
loop_
_entity.id
_entity.type
_entity.pdbx_description
1 polymer ?
#
loop_
_entity_poly.entity_id
_entity_poly.type
_entity_poly.pdbx_seq_one_letter_code
_entity_poly.pdbx_strand_id
1 'polypeptide(L)'
;MLRTLFRKHALATAVRKEGSSQTEIHHFIKLARNYSTPVLNSSMIPHVQTSDFTKYGGKYTVTLIPGDGIGQETTSAVKTVFKAANVPIEWEQFDVTGTSNEEDALFKKSVESLKRNNVALKGILFTPITKLAHSSFNVSIRKNLDIYASLVLIKNVRGCPSRHKDVDFALIRENTEGEYSGLEHQSYPGVVESLKIVTRAKTERIARFAFDYALKNGRKKITCVHKANIMKLGDGLFLNTCREVAKEYELTGIKFEDMIVDNCSMQLVSKPQQFDVMVMPNLYGNIVSNVGAALVGGAGIIPGCNIGKDLALFEPGCRHVGKDIQGHNKANPTAMILSGVMMLRHLGLDDHAVKISNALYKTIEMGSARTLDMGGTATTTDFTLAVVSNL
;
A
#
# COMPACT_ATOMS: atom_id res chain seq x y z
N MET A 1 4.77 47.73 15.90
CA MET A 1 4.90 47.59 17.36
C MET A 1 3.65 48.20 17.99
N LEU A 2 2.94 47.47 18.85
CA LEU A 2 1.58 47.71 19.39
C LEU A 2 0.38 47.42 18.45
N ARG A 3 0.03 46.14 18.28
CA ARG A 3 -1.36 45.67 18.10
C ARG A 3 -1.56 44.19 18.45
N THR A 4 -0.79 43.67 19.41
CA THR A 4 -0.72 42.23 19.72
C THR A 4 -0.67 41.92 21.22
N LEU A 5 -1.43 42.64 22.07
CA LEU A 5 -1.42 42.40 23.52
C LEU A 5 -2.79 42.27 24.22
N PHE A 6 -3.92 42.28 23.51
CA PHE A 6 -5.25 42.24 24.16
C PHE A 6 -6.14 41.03 23.80
N ARG A 7 -5.58 39.95 23.24
CA ARG A 7 -6.34 38.71 22.96
C ARG A 7 -5.94 37.47 23.76
N LYS A 8 -5.02 37.58 24.72
CA LYS A 8 -4.53 36.46 25.53
C LYS A 8 -5.04 36.39 26.98
N HIS A 9 -6.01 37.23 27.36
CA HIS A 9 -6.54 37.24 28.74
C HIS A 9 -8.05 37.02 28.90
N ALA A 10 -8.77 36.68 27.82
CA ALA A 10 -10.22 36.47 27.88
C ALA A 10 -10.68 35.00 27.88
N LEU A 11 -9.75 34.02 27.86
CA LEU A 11 -10.11 32.58 27.82
C LEU A 11 -9.79 31.79 29.09
N ALA A 12 -9.28 32.44 30.15
CA ALA A 12 -8.85 31.75 31.37
C ALA A 12 -9.86 31.82 32.54
N THR A 13 -11.08 32.31 32.33
CA THR A 13 -12.03 32.55 33.45
C THR A 13 -13.46 32.20 33.11
N ALA A 14 -13.69 31.01 32.55
CA ALA A 14 -15.04 30.44 32.39
C ALA A 14 -15.04 28.93 32.62
N VAL A 15 -14.42 28.47 33.71
CA VAL A 15 -14.66 27.13 34.26
C VAL A 15 -15.04 27.32 35.73
N ARG A 16 -16.31 27.64 35.96
CA ARG A 16 -17.06 27.44 37.21
C ARG A 16 -18.45 28.04 37.02
N LYS A 17 -19.35 27.25 36.47
CA LYS A 17 -20.77 27.25 36.83
C LYS A 17 -21.40 25.98 36.28
N GLU A 18 -22.05 25.28 37.19
CA GLU A 18 -22.74 24.00 37.01
C GLU A 18 -23.87 24.10 35.99
N GLY A 19 -24.14 22.97 35.30
CA GLY A 19 -25.37 22.76 34.54
C GLY A 19 -25.18 22.52 33.05
N SER A 20 -24.45 21.48 32.64
CA SER A 20 -24.53 20.98 31.26
C SER A 20 -25.84 20.21 31.08
N SER A 21 -26.72 20.75 30.24
CA SER A 21 -28.02 20.16 29.91
C SER A 21 -27.86 18.80 29.21
N GLN A 22 -28.80 17.87 29.46
CA GLN A 22 -28.86 16.56 28.79
C GLN A 22 -28.80 16.64 27.25
N THR A 23 -29.09 17.81 26.68
CA THR A 23 -29.06 18.10 25.25
C THR A 23 -27.64 18.16 24.67
N GLU A 24 -26.65 18.65 25.44
CA GLU A 24 -25.23 18.67 24.99
C GLU A 24 -24.61 17.27 25.00
N ILE A 25 -24.98 16.45 25.99
CA ILE A 25 -24.57 15.05 26.07
C ILE A 25 -25.18 14.24 24.91
N HIS A 26 -26.45 14.51 24.56
CA HIS A 26 -27.08 13.89 23.39
C HIS A 26 -26.43 14.32 22.07
N HIS A 27 -25.99 15.58 21.95
CA HIS A 27 -25.25 16.07 20.77
C HIS A 27 -23.87 15.42 20.65
N PHE A 28 -23.14 15.28 21.77
CA PHE A 28 -21.85 14.57 21.81
C PHE A 28 -21.99 13.07 21.51
N ILE A 29 -23.05 12.41 21.99
CA ILE A 29 -23.33 11.00 21.69
C ILE A 29 -23.75 10.83 20.22
N LYS A 30 -24.46 11.79 19.62
CA LYS A 30 -24.81 11.78 18.19
C LYS A 30 -23.57 12.01 17.30
N LEU A 31 -22.67 12.92 17.70
CA LEU A 31 -21.38 13.11 17.04
C LEU A 31 -20.52 11.84 17.15
N ALA A 32 -20.40 11.25 18.34
CA ALA A 32 -19.64 10.01 18.54
C ALA A 32 -20.21 8.81 17.76
N ARG A 33 -21.54 8.69 17.63
CA ARG A 33 -22.17 7.65 16.80
C ARG A 33 -21.92 7.82 15.30
N ASN A 34 -21.78 9.06 14.83
CA ASN A 34 -21.42 9.35 13.43
C ASN A 34 -19.91 9.15 13.11
N TYR A 35 -19.08 8.85 14.11
CA TYR A 35 -17.64 8.56 13.96
C TYR A 35 -17.28 7.08 14.14
N SER A 36 -18.28 6.20 14.15
CA SER A 36 -18.03 4.77 13.98
C SER A 36 -17.59 4.56 12.53
N THR A 37 -16.30 4.31 12.31
CA THR A 37 -15.81 3.82 11.02
C THR A 37 -16.70 2.65 10.59
N PRO A 38 -17.27 2.65 9.37
CA PRO A 38 -18.07 1.52 8.95
C PRO A 38 -17.20 0.27 9.05
N VAL A 39 -17.71 -0.72 9.78
CA VAL A 39 -17.16 -2.07 9.82
C VAL A 39 -17.22 -2.57 8.37
N LEU A 40 -16.09 -2.48 7.67
CA LEU A 40 -15.96 -2.93 6.29
C LEU A 40 -16.03 -4.46 6.30
N ASN A 41 -17.00 -4.99 5.55
CA ASN A 41 -17.19 -6.42 5.29
C ASN A 41 -15.90 -7.09 4.81
N SER A 42 -15.80 -8.38 5.14
CA SER A 42 -14.62 -9.23 5.02
C SER A 42 -13.92 -9.14 3.66
N SER A 43 -12.62 -8.83 3.70
CA SER A 43 -11.64 -8.65 2.61
C SER A 43 -11.75 -7.35 1.77
N MET A 44 -10.85 -6.37 2.00
CA MET A 44 -10.74 -5.13 1.18
C MET A 44 -10.27 -5.36 -0.26
N ILE A 45 -9.81 -6.56 -0.58
CA ILE A 45 -9.17 -6.88 -1.87
C ILE A 45 -10.11 -7.77 -2.69
N PRO A 46 -10.37 -7.43 -3.98
CA PRO A 46 -11.12 -8.29 -4.89
C PRO A 46 -10.41 -9.61 -5.19
N HIS A 47 -11.21 -10.66 -5.42
CA HIS A 47 -10.86 -11.93 -6.08
C HIS A 47 -9.38 -12.38 -6.01
N VAL A 48 -9.05 -13.07 -4.93
CA VAL A 48 -8.13 -14.22 -4.98
C VAL A 48 -9.01 -15.44 -4.77
N GLN A 49 -8.80 -16.55 -5.50
CA GLN A 49 -9.53 -17.79 -5.19
C GLN A 49 -9.15 -18.22 -3.75
N THR A 50 -10.03 -17.94 -2.79
CA THR A 50 -9.80 -18.07 -1.34
C THR A 50 -9.95 -19.50 -0.82
N SER A 51 -9.93 -20.52 -1.67
CA SER A 51 -10.34 -21.86 -1.24
C SER A 51 -9.29 -22.60 -0.39
N ASP A 52 -7.99 -22.30 -0.52
CA ASP A 52 -6.96 -23.17 0.06
C ASP A 52 -5.79 -22.39 0.68
N PHE A 53 -6.05 -21.58 1.71
CA PHE A 53 -4.95 -21.11 2.57
C PHE A 53 -4.48 -22.27 3.46
N THR A 54 -3.16 -22.49 3.51
CA THR A 54 -2.58 -23.50 4.40
C THR A 54 -2.92 -23.20 5.87
N LYS A 55 -3.61 -24.11 6.54
CA LYS A 55 -4.02 -23.97 7.94
C LYS A 55 -3.76 -25.26 8.73
N TYR A 56 -3.00 -25.16 9.81
CA TYR A 56 -2.74 -26.27 10.74
C TYR A 56 -3.07 -25.85 12.16
N GLY A 57 -3.82 -26.68 12.89
CA GLY A 57 -4.14 -26.42 14.31
C GLY A 57 -4.81 -25.06 14.56
N GLY A 58 -5.62 -24.56 13.60
CA GLY A 58 -6.30 -23.27 13.71
C GLY A 58 -5.47 -22.06 13.27
N LYS A 59 -4.18 -22.22 12.97
CA LYS A 59 -3.28 -21.14 12.52
C LYS A 59 -3.05 -21.18 11.01
N TYR A 60 -3.03 -20.02 10.38
CA TYR A 60 -2.64 -19.86 8.98
C TYR A 60 -1.11 -19.91 8.85
N THR A 61 -0.60 -20.69 7.91
CA THR A 61 0.82 -20.66 7.56
C THR A 61 1.04 -19.60 6.49
N VAL A 62 1.85 -18.59 6.80
CA VAL A 62 2.13 -17.45 5.91
C VAL A 62 3.62 -17.42 5.59
N THR A 63 3.94 -17.34 4.29
CA THR A 63 5.34 -17.18 3.88
C THR A 63 5.84 -15.78 4.26
N LEU A 64 6.99 -15.71 4.94
CA LEU A 64 7.63 -14.46 5.31
C LEU A 64 8.97 -14.32 4.58
N ILE A 65 9.16 -13.26 3.83
CA ILE A 65 10.44 -12.93 3.19
C ILE A 65 10.88 -11.56 3.70
N PRO A 66 11.74 -11.48 4.73
CA PRO A 66 12.16 -10.19 5.27
C PRO A 66 12.83 -9.28 4.23
N GLY A 67 13.59 -9.86 3.30
CA GLY A 67 14.27 -9.14 2.24
C GLY A 67 15.47 -8.33 2.71
N ASP A 68 15.82 -7.31 1.95
CA ASP A 68 17.06 -6.55 2.12
C ASP A 68 16.86 -5.28 2.97
N GLY A 69 17.96 -4.65 3.38
CA GLY A 69 17.93 -3.34 4.04
C GLY A 69 17.20 -3.39 5.38
N ILE A 70 16.23 -2.48 5.56
CA ILE A 70 15.40 -2.41 6.78
C ILE A 70 14.37 -3.55 6.90
N GLY A 71 14.33 -4.46 5.93
CA GLY A 71 13.37 -5.55 5.87
C GLY A 71 13.33 -6.41 7.13
N GLN A 72 14.50 -6.79 7.65
CA GLN A 72 14.60 -7.60 8.88
C GLN A 72 14.06 -6.87 10.12
N GLU A 73 14.37 -5.57 10.28
CA GLU A 73 13.88 -4.78 11.41
C GLU A 73 12.36 -4.60 11.36
N THR A 74 11.84 -4.23 10.20
CA THR A 74 10.40 -3.94 10.03
C THR A 74 9.54 -5.21 10.10
N THR A 75 10.01 -6.34 9.58
CA THR A 75 9.29 -7.62 9.74
C THR A 75 9.38 -8.19 11.16
N SER A 76 10.49 -7.96 11.88
CA SER A 76 10.59 -8.29 13.30
C SER A 76 9.61 -7.48 14.16
N ALA A 77 9.39 -6.20 13.82
CA ALA A 77 8.35 -5.38 14.43
C ALA A 77 6.94 -5.96 14.20
N VAL A 78 6.64 -6.42 12.97
CA VAL A 78 5.37 -7.10 12.67
C VAL A 78 5.19 -8.35 13.53
N LYS A 79 6.20 -9.23 13.59
CA LYS A 79 6.12 -10.43 14.43
C LYS A 79 5.81 -10.11 15.89
N THR A 80 6.45 -9.07 16.42
CA THR A 80 6.27 -8.63 17.81
C THR A 80 4.83 -8.16 18.04
N VAL A 81 4.30 -7.30 17.16
CA VAL A 81 2.91 -6.81 17.25
C VAL A 81 1.90 -7.94 17.09
N PHE A 82 2.11 -8.84 16.12
CA PHE A 82 1.19 -9.95 15.84
C PHE A 82 1.17 -10.97 16.98
N LYS A 83 2.32 -11.24 17.59
CA LYS A 83 2.42 -12.09 18.78
C LYS A 83 1.67 -11.46 19.96
N ALA A 84 1.86 -10.17 20.22
CA ALA A 84 1.16 -9.46 21.30
C ALA A 84 -0.37 -9.41 21.08
N ALA A 85 -0.81 -9.34 19.83
CA ALA A 85 -2.22 -9.37 19.45
C ALA A 85 -2.82 -10.79 19.35
N ASN A 86 -2.06 -11.85 19.67
CA ASN A 86 -2.46 -13.26 19.57
C ASN A 86 -3.03 -13.64 18.20
N VAL A 87 -2.43 -13.14 17.13
CA VAL A 87 -2.85 -13.43 15.76
C VAL A 87 -2.60 -14.92 15.44
N PRO A 88 -3.57 -15.66 14.85
CA PRO A 88 -3.42 -17.08 14.53
C PRO A 88 -2.60 -17.29 13.24
N ILE A 89 -1.36 -16.80 13.23
CA ILE A 89 -0.42 -16.95 12.11
C ILE A 89 0.84 -17.68 12.58
N GLU A 90 1.28 -18.63 11.76
CA GLU A 90 2.58 -19.26 11.84
C GLU A 90 3.43 -18.80 10.65
N TRP A 91 4.65 -18.33 10.92
CA TRP A 91 5.51 -17.75 9.88
C TRP A 91 6.44 -18.81 9.30
N GLU A 92 6.34 -19.04 7.99
CA GLU A 92 7.32 -19.81 7.24
C GLU A 92 8.34 -18.85 6.61
N GLN A 93 9.44 -18.60 7.31
CA GLN A 93 10.41 -17.57 6.92
C GLN A 93 11.50 -18.08 5.98
N PHE A 94 11.80 -17.28 4.95
CA PHE A 94 12.94 -17.47 4.04
C PHE A 94 13.74 -16.17 3.91
N ASP A 95 15.01 -16.20 4.32
CA ASP A 95 15.93 -15.06 4.25
C ASP A 95 16.60 -14.96 2.88
N VAL A 96 15.78 -14.63 1.87
CA VAL A 96 16.25 -14.41 0.49
C VAL A 96 16.57 -12.94 0.25
N THR A 97 17.63 -12.68 -0.52
CA THR A 97 18.07 -11.32 -0.88
C THR A 97 17.76 -11.05 -2.35
N GLY A 98 17.67 -9.78 -2.75
CA GLY A 98 17.44 -9.44 -4.15
C GLY A 98 18.64 -9.72 -5.08
N THR A 99 19.77 -10.12 -4.50
CA THR A 99 20.96 -10.64 -5.20
C THR A 99 21.00 -12.16 -5.30
N SER A 100 20.07 -12.88 -4.66
CA SER A 100 19.98 -14.34 -4.77
C SER A 100 19.61 -14.75 -6.20
N ASN A 101 20.31 -15.76 -6.72
CA ASN A 101 20.06 -16.30 -8.06
C ASN A 101 18.86 -17.26 -8.04
N GLU A 102 18.17 -17.45 -9.17
CA GLU A 102 17.04 -18.40 -9.27
C GLU A 102 17.44 -19.86 -9.02
N GLU A 103 18.71 -20.19 -9.20
CA GLU A 103 19.26 -21.52 -8.91
C GLU A 103 19.42 -21.80 -7.42
N ASP A 104 19.42 -20.76 -6.59
CA ASP A 104 19.57 -20.84 -5.14
C ASP A 104 18.45 -21.72 -4.56
N ALA A 105 18.85 -22.73 -3.78
CA ALA A 105 17.92 -23.66 -3.14
C ALA A 105 16.95 -22.92 -2.20
N LEU A 106 17.39 -21.83 -1.55
CA LEU A 106 16.53 -21.05 -0.67
C LEU A 106 15.51 -20.22 -1.47
N PHE A 107 15.91 -19.69 -2.63
CA PHE A 107 15.00 -19.03 -3.57
C PHE A 107 13.89 -20.00 -4.00
N LYS A 108 14.26 -21.19 -4.48
CA LYS A 108 13.30 -22.19 -4.96
C LYS A 108 12.31 -22.59 -3.87
N LYS A 109 12.81 -22.86 -2.66
CA LYS A 109 11.97 -23.14 -1.48
C LYS A 109 11.01 -22.00 -1.15
N SER A 110 11.44 -20.74 -1.28
CA SER A 110 10.57 -19.59 -1.05
C SER A 110 9.44 -19.50 -2.08
N VAL A 111 9.71 -19.79 -3.35
CA VAL A 111 8.69 -19.82 -4.42
C VAL A 111 7.74 -20.99 -4.25
N GLU A 112 8.23 -22.16 -3.83
CA GLU A 112 7.39 -23.31 -3.48
C GLU A 112 6.49 -23.03 -2.29
N SER A 113 7.02 -22.37 -1.25
CA SER A 113 6.24 -21.93 -0.08
C SER A 113 5.15 -20.93 -0.49
N LEU A 114 5.47 -19.96 -1.36
CA LEU A 114 4.49 -19.03 -1.92
C LEU A 114 3.34 -19.78 -2.59
N LYS A 115 3.65 -20.70 -3.52
CA LYS A 115 2.64 -21.51 -4.23
C LYS A 115 1.81 -22.41 -3.31
N ARG A 116 2.41 -22.89 -2.21
CA ARG A 116 1.71 -23.74 -1.24
C ARG A 116 0.78 -22.94 -0.35
N ASN A 117 1.24 -21.80 0.16
CA ASN A 117 0.52 -21.04 1.18
C ASN A 117 -0.48 -20.03 0.60
N ASN A 118 -0.31 -19.62 -0.66
CA ASN A 118 -1.16 -18.64 -1.37
C ASN A 118 -1.19 -17.24 -0.73
N VAL A 119 -0.43 -17.01 0.34
CA VAL A 119 -0.33 -15.74 1.05
C VAL A 119 1.09 -15.52 1.57
N ALA A 120 1.57 -14.29 1.45
CA ALA A 120 2.87 -13.93 1.97
C ALA A 120 2.98 -12.49 2.42
N LEU A 121 3.86 -12.26 3.39
CA LEU A 121 4.34 -10.94 3.78
C LEU A 121 5.80 -10.81 3.40
N LYS A 122 6.16 -9.71 2.75
CA LYS A 122 7.51 -9.53 2.19
C LYS A 122 8.02 -8.10 2.40
N GLY A 123 9.29 -7.99 2.79
CA GLY A 123 10.07 -6.75 2.74
C GLY A 123 10.65 -6.45 1.37
N ILE A 124 11.34 -5.31 1.25
CA ILE A 124 11.80 -4.86 -0.05
C ILE A 124 13.08 -5.61 -0.44
N LEU A 125 13.12 -6.11 -1.67
CA LEU A 125 14.30 -6.76 -2.24
C LEU A 125 15.00 -5.79 -3.18
N PHE A 126 16.30 -5.61 -2.97
CA PHE A 126 17.16 -4.75 -3.75
C PHE A 126 17.36 -5.30 -5.16
N THR A 127 17.21 -4.47 -6.19
CA THR A 127 17.54 -4.87 -7.56
C THR A 127 18.86 -4.22 -7.98
N PRO A 128 19.93 -5.00 -8.24
CA PRO A 128 21.19 -4.45 -8.70
C PRO A 128 21.07 -3.87 -10.12
N ILE A 129 21.67 -2.71 -10.36
CA ILE A 129 21.63 -1.98 -11.64
C ILE A 129 22.67 -2.54 -12.63
N THR A 130 23.75 -3.13 -12.13
CA THR A 130 24.95 -3.50 -12.91
C THR A 130 24.82 -4.80 -13.71
N LYS A 131 23.74 -5.57 -13.55
CA LYS A 131 23.52 -6.83 -14.26
C LYS A 131 22.44 -6.65 -15.33
N LEU A 132 22.86 -6.25 -16.53
CA LEU A 132 22.02 -6.08 -17.73
C LEU A 132 21.20 -7.32 -18.13
N ALA A 133 21.55 -8.52 -17.63
CA ALA A 133 21.03 -9.79 -18.12
C ALA A 133 20.23 -10.64 -17.11
N HIS A 134 20.07 -10.21 -15.85
CA HIS A 134 19.32 -11.01 -14.87
C HIS A 134 17.95 -10.38 -14.59
N SER A 135 16.90 -11.17 -14.75
CA SER A 135 15.56 -10.76 -14.31
C SER A 135 15.59 -10.54 -12.79
N SER A 136 15.19 -9.35 -12.33
CA SER A 136 15.09 -9.05 -10.89
C SER A 136 14.22 -10.11 -10.21
N PHE A 137 14.59 -10.57 -9.02
CA PHE A 137 13.76 -11.47 -8.19
C PHE A 137 12.30 -11.01 -8.15
N ASN A 138 12.09 -9.70 -7.97
CA ASN A 138 10.76 -9.11 -7.91
C ASN A 138 9.98 -9.25 -9.23
N VAL A 139 10.66 -9.18 -10.37
CA VAL A 139 10.06 -9.36 -11.70
C VAL A 139 9.80 -10.85 -11.97
N SER A 140 10.74 -11.72 -11.62
CA SER A 140 10.62 -13.17 -11.76
C SER A 140 9.41 -13.69 -11.00
N ILE A 141 9.24 -13.33 -9.72
CA ILE A 141 8.07 -13.73 -8.93
C ILE A 141 6.76 -13.22 -9.54
N ARG A 142 6.70 -11.97 -9.99
CA ARG A 142 5.45 -11.41 -10.57
C ARG A 142 5.06 -12.11 -11.86
N LYS A 143 6.04 -12.43 -12.71
CA LYS A 143 5.79 -13.16 -13.97
C LYS A 143 5.43 -14.63 -13.70
N ASN A 144 6.21 -15.32 -12.85
CA ASN A 144 6.05 -16.75 -12.59
C ASN A 144 4.80 -17.08 -11.77
N LEU A 145 4.35 -16.17 -10.90
CA LEU A 145 3.15 -16.33 -10.07
C LEU A 145 1.96 -15.48 -10.57
N ASP A 146 2.08 -14.86 -11.75
CA ASP A 146 1.08 -13.99 -12.38
C ASP A 146 0.40 -13.00 -11.40
N ILE A 147 1.23 -12.33 -10.59
CA ILE A 147 0.77 -11.35 -9.60
C ILE A 147 0.55 -10.00 -10.27
N TYR A 148 -0.58 -9.89 -10.97
CA TYR A 148 -0.85 -8.88 -11.99
C TYR A 148 -1.25 -7.49 -11.49
N ALA A 149 -1.82 -7.37 -10.29
CA ALA A 149 -2.32 -6.11 -9.77
C ALA A 149 -1.51 -5.64 -8.56
N SER A 150 -0.80 -4.52 -8.67
CA SER A 150 -0.18 -3.85 -7.52
C SER A 150 -1.12 -2.78 -6.98
N LEU A 151 -1.58 -2.94 -5.74
CA LEU A 151 -2.46 -2.01 -5.03
C LEU A 151 -1.66 -1.29 -3.95
N VAL A 152 -1.74 0.05 -3.94
CA VAL A 152 -1.09 0.92 -2.97
C VAL A 152 -2.11 1.89 -2.39
N LEU A 153 -2.17 1.98 -1.07
CA LEU A 153 -3.12 2.87 -0.38
C LEU A 153 -2.40 4.14 0.06
N ILE A 154 -2.78 5.28 -0.53
CA ILE A 154 -2.16 6.58 -0.27
C ILE A 154 -3.14 7.42 0.51
N LYS A 155 -2.91 7.49 1.83
CA LYS A 155 -3.81 8.14 2.77
C LYS A 155 -3.04 8.95 3.79
N ASN A 156 -3.51 10.17 4.09
CA ASN A 156 -3.01 10.93 5.23
C ASN A 156 -3.34 10.21 6.54
N VAL A 157 -2.32 9.99 7.37
CA VAL A 157 -2.48 9.47 8.72
C VAL A 157 -2.51 10.62 9.71
N ARG A 158 -3.50 10.65 10.61
CA ARG A 158 -3.57 11.67 11.67
C ARG A 158 -2.32 11.61 12.54
N GLY A 159 -1.77 12.78 12.86
CA GLY A 159 -0.49 12.89 13.56
C GLY A 159 0.73 12.88 12.64
N CYS A 160 0.67 12.28 11.44
CA CYS A 160 1.81 12.34 10.52
C CYS A 160 1.91 13.73 9.86
N PRO A 161 3.05 14.42 9.94
CA PRO A 161 3.25 15.68 9.24
C PRO A 161 3.21 15.49 7.72
N SER A 162 2.49 16.38 7.04
CA SER A 162 2.34 16.40 5.58
C SER A 162 1.92 17.79 5.12
N ARG A 163 2.35 18.20 3.92
CA ARG A 163 1.93 19.46 3.30
C ARG A 163 0.44 19.42 2.92
N HIS A 164 0.03 18.33 2.29
CA HIS A 164 -1.35 18.10 1.86
C HIS A 164 -2.16 17.40 2.95
N LYS A 165 -3.44 17.75 3.07
CA LYS A 165 -4.40 17.17 4.01
C LYS A 165 -5.52 16.46 3.25
N ASP A 166 -6.19 15.53 3.94
CA ASP A 166 -7.36 14.80 3.45
C ASP A 166 -7.16 14.10 2.10
N VAL A 167 -5.93 13.63 1.84
CA VAL A 167 -5.60 12.75 0.72
C VAL A 167 -5.98 11.33 1.10
N ASP A 168 -6.79 10.67 0.27
CA ASP A 168 -7.19 9.28 0.43
C ASP A 168 -7.55 8.68 -0.94
N PHE A 169 -6.55 8.12 -1.63
CA PHE A 169 -6.76 7.44 -2.90
C PHE A 169 -6.03 6.09 -2.96
N ALA A 170 -6.58 5.18 -3.75
CA ALA A 170 -5.98 3.89 -4.06
C ALA A 170 -5.35 3.92 -5.45
N LEU A 171 -4.11 3.45 -5.55
CA LEU A 171 -3.40 3.31 -6.81
C LEU A 171 -3.32 1.84 -7.18
N ILE A 172 -3.84 1.51 -8.35
CA ILE A 172 -3.85 0.19 -8.95
C ILE A 172 -2.98 0.22 -10.20
N ARG A 173 -1.92 -0.58 -10.19
CA ARG A 173 -0.88 -0.63 -11.21
C ARG A 173 -0.85 -2.01 -11.85
N GLU A 174 -0.84 -2.05 -13.18
CA GLU A 174 -0.52 -3.26 -13.94
C GLU A 174 0.93 -3.68 -13.65
N ASN A 175 1.16 -4.96 -13.34
CA ASN A 175 2.41 -5.43 -12.75
C ASN A 175 3.15 -6.52 -13.57
N THR A 176 2.64 -6.90 -14.74
CA THR A 176 3.13 -8.05 -15.55
C THR A 176 3.53 -7.73 -16.98
N GLU A 177 3.26 -6.52 -17.49
CA GLU A 177 3.67 -6.07 -18.82
C GLU A 177 4.08 -4.59 -18.81
N GLY A 178 4.03 -3.93 -19.97
CA GLY A 178 4.51 -2.57 -20.19
C GLY A 178 6.03 -2.50 -20.31
N GLU A 179 6.61 -1.46 -19.73
CA GLU A 179 8.04 -1.18 -19.75
C GLU A 179 8.86 -2.19 -18.94
N TYR A 180 8.20 -3.01 -18.11
CA TYR A 180 8.81 -4.07 -17.32
C TYR A 180 8.80 -5.43 -18.04
N SER A 181 8.44 -5.45 -19.34
CA SER A 181 8.69 -6.62 -20.20
C SER A 181 10.17 -7.01 -20.17
N GLY A 182 11.07 -6.02 -20.06
CA GLY A 182 12.53 -6.20 -20.02
C GLY A 182 13.11 -6.56 -21.38
N LEU A 183 12.39 -6.26 -22.46
CA LEU A 183 12.80 -6.54 -23.83
C LEU A 183 13.58 -5.34 -24.37
N GLU A 184 14.89 -5.37 -24.20
CA GLU A 184 15.80 -4.36 -24.72
C GLU A 184 16.87 -5.00 -25.58
N HIS A 185 17.26 -4.34 -26.67
CA HIS A 185 18.36 -4.77 -27.50
C HIS A 185 19.08 -3.58 -28.12
N GLN A 186 20.30 -3.84 -28.59
CA GLN A 186 21.12 -2.85 -29.26
C GLN A 186 21.24 -3.22 -30.75
N SER A 187 20.42 -2.61 -31.60
CA SER A 187 20.39 -2.88 -33.05
C SER A 187 21.68 -2.43 -33.75
N TYR A 188 22.35 -1.42 -33.20
CA TYR A 188 23.64 -0.91 -33.67
C TYR A 188 24.43 -0.28 -32.50
N PRO A 189 25.78 -0.24 -32.51
CA PRO A 189 26.56 0.49 -31.51
C PRO A 189 26.04 1.93 -31.29
N GLY A 190 25.61 2.25 -30.07
CA GLY A 190 24.94 3.52 -29.71
C GLY A 190 23.42 3.62 -29.92
N VAL A 191 22.75 2.62 -30.52
CA VAL A 191 21.30 2.59 -30.76
C VAL A 191 20.63 1.50 -29.93
N VAL A 192 19.85 1.90 -28.93
CA VAL A 192 19.14 0.99 -28.02
C VAL A 192 17.64 1.10 -28.24
N GLU A 193 17.00 -0.07 -28.38
CA GLU A 193 15.55 -0.19 -28.52
C GLU A 193 14.96 -0.85 -27.27
N SER A 194 13.91 -0.25 -26.71
CA SER A 194 13.14 -0.79 -25.59
C SER A 194 11.71 -1.10 -26.04
N LEU A 195 11.31 -2.37 -25.98
CA LEU A 195 10.03 -2.85 -26.50
C LEU A 195 8.98 -2.90 -25.38
N LYS A 196 8.09 -1.91 -25.37
CA LYS A 196 6.90 -1.89 -24.51
C LYS A 196 5.80 -2.77 -25.09
N ILE A 197 5.39 -3.78 -24.33
CA ILE A 197 4.29 -4.69 -24.70
C ILE A 197 3.06 -4.36 -23.86
N VAL A 198 1.92 -4.12 -24.53
CA VAL A 198 0.62 -3.92 -23.88
C VAL A 198 -0.38 -4.83 -24.56
N THR A 199 -1.16 -5.57 -23.77
CA THR A 199 -2.14 -6.53 -24.29
C THR A 199 -3.53 -6.22 -23.75
N ARG A 200 -4.56 -6.49 -24.59
CA ARG A 200 -5.95 -6.31 -24.19
C ARG A 200 -6.29 -7.17 -22.97
N ALA A 201 -5.90 -8.45 -22.97
CA ALA A 201 -6.21 -9.38 -21.90
C ALA A 201 -5.67 -8.92 -20.52
N LYS A 202 -4.43 -8.43 -20.46
CA LYS A 202 -3.83 -7.94 -19.21
C LYS A 202 -4.39 -6.59 -18.77
N THR A 203 -4.75 -5.74 -19.74
CA THR A 203 -5.44 -4.48 -19.45
C THR A 203 -6.86 -4.72 -18.91
N GLU A 204 -7.61 -5.66 -19.51
CA GLU A 204 -8.97 -5.95 -19.12
C GLU A 204 -9.05 -6.43 -17.68
N ARG A 205 -8.18 -7.38 -17.29
CA ARG A 205 -8.15 -7.88 -15.90
C ARG A 205 -7.79 -6.81 -14.87
N ILE A 206 -6.85 -5.90 -15.18
CA ILE A 206 -6.48 -4.84 -14.23
C ILE A 206 -7.58 -3.78 -14.12
N ALA A 207 -8.29 -3.49 -15.23
CA ALA A 207 -9.45 -2.62 -15.23
C ALA A 207 -10.59 -3.21 -14.40
N ARG A 208 -10.94 -4.48 -14.62
CA ARG A 208 -11.95 -5.19 -13.82
C ARG A 208 -11.59 -5.21 -12.34
N PHE A 209 -10.34 -5.55 -12.01
CA PHE A 209 -9.85 -5.49 -10.63
C PHE A 209 -10.03 -4.10 -10.00
N ALA A 210 -9.78 -3.01 -10.75
CA ALA A 210 -9.98 -1.65 -10.26
C ALA A 210 -11.45 -1.33 -9.97
N PHE A 211 -12.37 -1.75 -10.85
CA PHE A 211 -13.80 -1.60 -10.63
C PHE A 211 -14.31 -2.44 -9.46
N ASP A 212 -13.92 -3.72 -9.38
CA ASP A 212 -14.29 -4.58 -8.27
C ASP A 212 -13.76 -4.05 -6.93
N TYR A 213 -12.53 -3.52 -6.93
CA TYR A 213 -11.95 -2.88 -5.76
C TYR A 213 -12.77 -1.66 -5.35
N ALA A 214 -13.15 -0.83 -6.32
CA ALA A 214 -13.94 0.36 -6.06
C ALA A 214 -15.30 0.01 -5.45
N LEU A 215 -16.02 -0.99 -5.99
CA LEU A 215 -17.29 -1.46 -5.46
C LEU A 215 -17.17 -1.96 -4.02
N LYS A 216 -16.21 -2.87 -3.80
CA LYS A 216 -16.04 -3.54 -2.51
C LYS A 216 -15.67 -2.57 -1.38
N ASN A 217 -14.97 -1.48 -1.72
CA ASN A 217 -14.53 -0.48 -0.76
C ASN A 217 -15.37 0.80 -0.79
N GLY A 218 -16.53 0.79 -1.45
CA GLY A 218 -17.46 1.93 -1.49
C GLY A 218 -16.91 3.18 -2.19
N ARG A 219 -15.90 3.02 -3.03
CA ARG A 219 -15.28 4.10 -3.83
C ARG A 219 -16.22 4.48 -4.98
N LYS A 220 -16.14 5.72 -5.42
CA LYS A 220 -17.12 6.33 -6.34
C LYS A 220 -16.52 6.75 -7.66
N LYS A 221 -15.20 6.82 -7.78
CA LYS A 221 -14.55 7.28 -9.00
C LYS A 221 -13.28 6.51 -9.34
N ILE A 222 -13.11 6.19 -10.62
CA ILE A 222 -11.90 5.60 -11.18
C ILE A 222 -11.33 6.55 -12.23
N THR A 223 -10.05 6.88 -12.09
CA THR A 223 -9.28 7.66 -13.06
C THR A 223 -8.27 6.75 -13.77
N CYS A 224 -8.41 6.55 -15.08
CA CYS A 224 -7.46 5.84 -15.92
C CYS A 224 -6.31 6.78 -16.34
N VAL A 225 -5.08 6.50 -15.90
CA VAL A 225 -3.91 7.34 -16.22
C VAL A 225 -3.12 6.74 -17.39
N HIS A 226 -2.84 7.56 -18.41
CA HIS A 226 -2.20 7.12 -19.65
C HIS A 226 -1.38 8.24 -20.33
N LYS A 227 -0.73 7.92 -21.45
CA LYS A 227 -0.06 8.86 -22.37
C LYS A 227 -0.47 8.57 -23.84
N ALA A 228 -1.72 8.18 -24.05
CA ALA A 228 -2.31 7.91 -25.37
C ALA A 228 -2.22 9.08 -26.38
N ASN A 229 -1.96 10.31 -25.95
CA ASN A 229 -1.68 11.44 -26.84
C ASN A 229 -0.35 11.28 -27.62
N ILE A 230 0.61 10.55 -27.05
CA ILE A 230 1.90 10.22 -27.70
C ILE A 230 1.90 8.75 -28.15
N MET A 231 1.63 7.83 -27.22
CA MET A 231 1.61 6.38 -27.51
C MET A 231 0.22 5.93 -27.95
N LYS A 232 -0.17 6.35 -29.16
CA LYS A 232 -1.53 6.15 -29.70
C LYS A 232 -1.98 4.68 -29.77
N LEU A 233 -1.05 3.74 -29.98
CA LEU A 233 -1.37 2.31 -30.04
C LEU A 233 -1.32 1.64 -28.66
N GLY A 234 -0.16 1.65 -27.98
CA GLY A 234 0.00 0.95 -26.70
C GLY A 234 -0.90 1.51 -25.59
N ASP A 235 -0.78 2.81 -25.31
CA ASP A 235 -1.61 3.45 -24.29
C ASP A 235 -3.03 3.73 -24.77
N GLY A 236 -3.23 3.87 -26.08
CA GLY A 236 -4.57 3.93 -26.66
C GLY A 236 -5.33 2.62 -26.46
N LEU A 237 -4.68 1.47 -26.64
CA LEU A 237 -5.25 0.16 -26.31
C LEU A 237 -5.60 0.08 -24.83
N PHE A 238 -4.69 0.53 -23.95
CA PHE A 238 -4.94 0.54 -22.50
C PHE A 238 -6.21 1.35 -22.15
N LEU A 239 -6.26 2.60 -22.61
CA LEU A 239 -7.38 3.51 -22.37
C LEU A 239 -8.71 2.98 -22.92
N ASN A 240 -8.71 2.51 -24.18
CA ASN A 240 -9.92 2.03 -24.82
C ASN A 240 -10.46 0.77 -24.14
N THR A 241 -9.58 -0.16 -23.74
CA THR A 241 -9.99 -1.35 -22.99
C THR A 241 -10.57 -0.97 -21.62
N CYS A 242 -9.96 -0.02 -20.91
CA CYS A 242 -10.53 0.49 -19.64
C CYS A 242 -11.92 1.13 -19.84
N ARG A 243 -12.13 1.87 -20.94
CA ARG A 243 -13.43 2.44 -21.32
C ARG A 243 -14.45 1.36 -21.69
N GLU A 244 -14.04 0.30 -22.38
CA GLU A 244 -14.89 -0.86 -22.71
C GLU A 244 -15.37 -1.53 -21.42
N VAL A 245 -14.45 -1.84 -20.49
CA VAL A 245 -14.80 -2.41 -19.18
C VAL A 245 -15.70 -1.47 -18.38
N ALA A 246 -15.45 -0.15 -18.40
CA ALA A 246 -16.26 0.82 -17.67
C ALA A 246 -17.76 0.76 -18.03
N LYS A 247 -18.09 0.44 -19.28
CA LYS A 247 -19.49 0.29 -19.73
C LYS A 247 -20.21 -0.84 -19.00
N GLU A 248 -19.49 -1.91 -18.68
CA GLU A 248 -20.05 -3.06 -17.95
C GLU A 248 -20.38 -2.73 -16.49
N TYR A 249 -19.77 -1.67 -15.93
CA TYR A 249 -19.96 -1.23 -14.56
C TYR A 249 -20.85 0.03 -14.44
N GLU A 250 -21.46 0.53 -15.53
CA GLU A 250 -22.26 1.76 -15.53
C GLU A 250 -23.39 1.75 -14.48
N LEU A 251 -24.06 0.60 -14.32
CA LEU A 251 -25.18 0.43 -13.38
C LEU A 251 -24.76 0.53 -11.90
N THR A 252 -23.47 0.49 -11.60
CA THR A 252 -22.95 0.59 -10.23
C THR A 252 -22.85 2.03 -9.73
N GLY A 253 -22.93 3.01 -10.62
CA GLY A 253 -22.77 4.43 -10.30
C GLY A 253 -21.31 4.87 -10.08
N ILE A 254 -20.31 4.02 -10.35
CA ILE A 254 -18.90 4.41 -10.33
C ILE A 254 -18.63 5.32 -11.54
N LYS A 255 -18.15 6.55 -11.28
CA LYS A 255 -17.72 7.47 -12.33
C LYS A 255 -16.38 7.02 -12.90
N PHE A 256 -16.31 6.82 -14.22
CA PHE A 256 -15.05 6.62 -14.93
C PHE A 256 -14.58 7.93 -15.60
N GLU A 257 -13.29 8.24 -15.46
CA GLU A 257 -12.64 9.33 -16.19
C GLU A 257 -11.22 8.92 -16.59
N ASP A 258 -10.60 9.66 -17.49
CA ASP A 258 -9.22 9.45 -17.89
C ASP A 258 -8.40 10.74 -17.75
N MET A 259 -7.08 10.58 -17.59
CA MET A 259 -6.16 11.69 -17.44
C MET A 259 -4.79 11.35 -18.02
N ILE A 260 -4.24 12.26 -18.82
CA ILE A 260 -2.86 12.14 -19.26
C ILE A 260 -1.89 12.22 -18.07
N VAL A 261 -0.85 11.40 -18.04
CA VAL A 261 0.06 11.22 -16.89
C VAL A 261 0.77 12.53 -16.45
N ASP A 262 1.03 13.44 -17.38
CA ASP A 262 1.64 14.75 -17.12
C ASP A 262 0.67 15.65 -16.36
N ASN A 263 -0.58 15.75 -16.82
CA ASN A 263 -1.62 16.46 -16.08
C ASN A 263 -1.89 15.77 -14.73
N CYS A 264 -1.93 14.44 -14.69
CA CYS A 264 -2.04 13.68 -13.45
C CYS A 264 -0.95 14.06 -12.44
N SER A 265 0.30 14.15 -12.88
CA SER A 265 1.43 14.56 -12.03
C SER A 265 1.24 15.99 -11.49
N MET A 266 0.80 16.93 -12.35
CA MET A 266 0.50 18.30 -11.93
C MET A 266 -0.66 18.35 -10.93
N GLN A 267 -1.73 17.60 -11.17
CA GLN A 267 -2.91 17.53 -10.32
C GLN A 267 -2.62 16.88 -8.97
N LEU A 268 -1.78 15.85 -8.91
CA LEU A 268 -1.38 15.19 -7.66
C LEU A 268 -0.67 16.13 -6.70
N VAL A 269 0.22 16.99 -7.20
CA VAL A 269 0.93 17.93 -6.33
C VAL A 269 0.12 19.18 -5.99
N SER A 270 -0.93 19.48 -6.76
CA SER A 270 -1.76 20.68 -6.61
C SER A 270 -3.04 20.43 -5.83
N LYS A 271 -3.84 19.43 -6.24
CA LYS A 271 -5.14 19.06 -5.65
C LYS A 271 -5.31 17.53 -5.62
N PRO A 272 -4.54 16.81 -4.79
CA PRO A 272 -4.60 15.35 -4.73
C PRO A 272 -5.94 14.77 -4.24
N GLN A 273 -6.74 15.54 -3.51
CA GLN A 273 -8.03 15.11 -2.96
C GLN A 273 -9.09 14.83 -4.03
N GLN A 274 -8.81 15.21 -5.28
CA GLN A 274 -9.71 14.90 -6.39
C GLN A 274 -9.66 13.42 -6.79
N PHE A 275 -8.59 12.68 -6.46
CA PHE A 275 -8.45 11.28 -6.85
C PHE A 275 -9.12 10.35 -5.84
N ASP A 276 -9.62 9.21 -6.33
CA ASP A 276 -10.28 8.20 -5.50
C ASP A 276 -9.67 6.82 -5.75
N VAL A 277 -9.96 6.18 -6.90
CA VAL A 277 -9.21 5.03 -7.40
C VAL A 277 -8.50 5.41 -8.70
N MET A 278 -7.24 5.03 -8.84
CA MET A 278 -6.45 5.30 -10.04
C MET A 278 -5.98 3.98 -10.65
N VAL A 279 -6.18 3.78 -11.95
CA VAL A 279 -5.71 2.59 -12.66
C VAL A 279 -4.73 3.00 -13.76
N MET A 280 -3.58 2.34 -13.86
CA MET A 280 -2.54 2.74 -14.81
C MET A 280 -1.56 1.64 -15.21
N PRO A 281 -0.90 1.79 -16.37
CA PRO A 281 0.23 0.95 -16.77
C PRO A 281 1.39 0.96 -15.78
N ASN A 282 2.26 -0.02 -15.95
CA ASN A 282 3.31 -0.39 -15.01
C ASN A 282 4.27 0.76 -14.63
N LEU A 283 4.88 1.44 -15.61
CA LEU A 283 5.84 2.52 -15.34
C LEU A 283 5.20 3.71 -14.60
N TYR A 284 4.03 4.15 -15.03
CA TYR A 284 3.34 5.29 -14.43
C TYR A 284 2.94 5.00 -12.98
N GLY A 285 2.48 3.77 -12.72
CA GLY A 285 2.16 3.32 -11.38
C GLY A 285 3.33 3.47 -10.42
N ASN A 286 4.54 3.14 -10.87
CA ASN A 286 5.75 3.28 -10.05
C ASN A 286 6.09 4.73 -9.72
N ILE A 287 5.93 5.63 -10.69
CA ILE A 287 6.23 7.06 -10.50
C ILE A 287 5.16 7.67 -9.59
N VAL A 288 3.90 7.46 -9.91
CA VAL A 288 2.76 8.04 -9.19
C VAL A 288 2.69 7.52 -7.75
N SER A 289 3.05 6.25 -7.48
CA SER A 289 3.12 5.74 -6.10
C SER A 289 4.14 6.47 -5.25
N ASN A 290 5.31 6.81 -5.82
CA ASN A 290 6.34 7.57 -5.11
C ASN A 290 5.92 9.04 -4.88
N VAL A 291 5.28 9.66 -5.87
CA VAL A 291 4.68 10.98 -5.69
C VAL A 291 3.64 10.92 -4.56
N GLY A 292 2.74 9.93 -4.60
CA GLY A 292 1.73 9.69 -3.58
C GLY A 292 2.29 9.56 -2.17
N ALA A 293 3.36 8.79 -2.00
CA ALA A 293 4.05 8.67 -0.71
C ALA A 293 4.53 10.02 -0.19
N ALA A 294 5.16 10.84 -1.04
CA ALA A 294 5.62 12.18 -0.67
C ALA A 294 4.47 13.11 -0.27
N LEU A 295 3.25 12.93 -0.80
CA LEU A 295 2.10 13.76 -0.45
C LEU A 295 1.61 13.53 0.98
N VAL A 296 1.75 12.31 1.50
CA VAL A 296 1.07 11.90 2.75
C VAL A 296 1.97 11.69 3.96
N GLY A 297 3.30 11.72 3.80
CA GLY A 297 4.26 11.61 4.91
C GLY A 297 5.51 10.78 4.62
N GLY A 298 5.64 10.24 3.41
CA GLY A 298 6.80 9.45 2.97
C GLY A 298 6.49 7.97 2.81
N ALA A 299 7.49 7.22 2.33
CA ALA A 299 7.34 5.80 2.02
C ALA A 299 7.12 4.91 3.26
N GLY A 300 7.58 5.33 4.43
CA GLY A 300 7.53 4.57 5.68
C GLY A 300 6.12 4.29 6.22
N ILE A 301 5.09 4.94 5.67
CA ILE A 301 3.69 4.82 6.13
C ILE A 301 2.73 4.27 5.06
N ILE A 302 3.22 3.96 3.85
CA ILE A 302 2.39 3.54 2.72
C ILE A 302 2.34 2.02 2.61
N PRO A 303 1.20 1.37 2.91
CA PRO A 303 1.05 -0.06 2.68
C PRO A 303 0.72 -0.38 1.23
N GLY A 304 0.91 -1.64 0.87
CA GLY A 304 0.53 -2.16 -0.43
C GLY A 304 0.42 -3.68 -0.45
N CYS A 305 -0.04 -4.17 -1.58
CA CYS A 305 -0.06 -5.58 -1.90
C CYS A 305 0.06 -5.79 -3.41
N ASN A 306 0.46 -6.99 -3.80
CA ASN A 306 0.45 -7.46 -5.17
C ASN A 306 -0.48 -8.68 -5.20
N ILE A 307 -1.47 -8.64 -6.07
CA ILE A 307 -2.54 -9.62 -6.17
C ILE A 307 -2.42 -10.36 -7.50
N GLY A 308 -2.41 -11.68 -7.41
CA GLY A 308 -2.54 -12.60 -8.54
C GLY A 308 -3.87 -13.34 -8.47
N LYS A 309 -4.05 -14.30 -9.37
CA LYS A 309 -5.26 -15.15 -9.41
C LYS A 309 -5.38 -16.02 -8.16
N ASP A 310 -4.27 -16.68 -7.80
CA ASP A 310 -4.23 -17.72 -6.77
C ASP A 310 -3.49 -17.26 -5.50
N LEU A 311 -2.74 -16.16 -5.57
CA LEU A 311 -1.84 -15.72 -4.51
C LEU A 311 -1.92 -14.21 -4.23
N ALA A 312 -1.81 -13.84 -2.95
CA ALA A 312 -1.64 -12.47 -2.49
C ALA A 312 -0.31 -12.25 -1.76
N LEU A 313 0.45 -11.25 -2.20
CA LEU A 313 1.74 -10.87 -1.64
C LEU A 313 1.67 -9.46 -1.05
N PHE A 314 1.79 -9.34 0.26
CA PHE A 314 1.71 -8.07 0.99
C PHE A 314 3.12 -7.51 1.21
N GLU A 315 3.34 -6.25 0.87
CA GLU A 315 4.62 -5.56 1.03
C GLU A 315 4.40 -4.04 1.18
N PRO A 316 5.34 -3.25 1.71
CA PRO A 316 5.25 -1.80 1.68
C PRO A 316 4.98 -1.30 0.26
N GLY A 317 4.05 -0.36 0.11
CA GLY A 317 3.57 0.07 -1.21
C GLY A 317 4.58 0.89 -2.01
N CYS A 318 5.69 1.30 -1.38
CA CYS A 318 6.82 1.94 -2.04
C CYS A 318 8.08 1.09 -1.87
N ARG A 319 8.82 0.89 -2.97
CA ARG A 319 9.94 -0.05 -3.06
C ARG A 319 11.25 0.54 -2.53
N HIS A 320 11.23 1.09 -1.31
CA HIS A 320 12.41 1.67 -0.65
C HIS A 320 13.06 0.63 0.25
N VAL A 321 14.30 0.24 -0.07
CA VAL A 321 15.06 -0.78 0.68
C VAL A 321 15.60 -0.23 2.00
N GLY A 322 15.91 1.07 2.07
CA GLY A 322 16.48 1.71 3.27
C GLY A 322 17.86 1.18 3.66
N LYS A 323 18.72 0.85 2.68
CA LYS A 323 20.06 0.29 2.96
C LYS A 323 20.94 1.22 3.80
N ASP A 324 20.75 2.53 3.64
CA ASP A 324 21.45 3.59 4.36
C ASP A 324 21.19 3.60 5.87
N ILE A 325 20.03 3.10 6.30
CA ILE A 325 19.63 3.05 7.72
C ILE A 325 19.51 1.62 8.27
N GLN A 326 19.87 0.61 7.48
CA GLN A 326 19.83 -0.80 7.88
C GLN A 326 20.70 -1.05 9.12
N GLY A 327 20.19 -1.80 10.10
CA GLY A 327 20.90 -2.20 11.31
C GLY A 327 20.95 -1.12 12.39
N HIS A 328 20.34 0.05 12.16
CA HIS A 328 20.43 1.20 13.07
C HIS A 328 19.21 1.37 13.97
N ASN A 329 18.19 0.50 13.86
CA ASN A 329 16.96 0.60 14.66
C ASN A 329 16.24 1.96 14.44
N LYS A 330 16.28 2.47 13.21
CA LYS A 330 15.70 3.78 12.81
C LYS A 330 14.56 3.66 11.80
N ALA A 331 14.30 2.45 11.29
CA ALA A 331 13.29 2.19 10.31
C ALA A 331 11.88 2.45 10.86
N ASN A 332 11.00 3.04 10.05
CA ASN A 332 9.59 3.14 10.38
C ASN A 332 8.87 1.83 9.98
N PRO A 333 8.32 1.05 10.94
CA PRO A 333 7.66 -0.21 10.62
C PRO A 333 6.20 -0.03 10.17
N THR A 334 5.67 1.21 10.15
CA THR A 334 4.24 1.50 9.88
C THR A 334 3.75 0.90 8.57
N ALA A 335 4.46 1.11 7.46
CA ALA A 335 4.08 0.56 6.15
C ALA A 335 4.01 -0.97 6.17
N MET A 336 4.99 -1.63 6.80
CA MET A 336 5.05 -3.08 6.90
C MET A 336 3.92 -3.64 7.78
N ILE A 337 3.65 -2.99 8.93
CA ILE A 337 2.54 -3.35 9.81
C ILE A 337 1.20 -3.18 9.09
N LEU A 338 1.00 -2.08 8.37
CA LEU A 338 -0.23 -1.84 7.61
C LEU A 338 -0.40 -2.81 6.44
N SER A 339 0.68 -3.21 5.76
CA SER A 339 0.63 -4.30 4.78
C SER A 339 0.26 -5.63 5.44
N GLY A 340 0.76 -5.91 6.65
CA GLY A 340 0.30 -7.01 7.48
C GLY A 340 -1.18 -6.91 7.86
N VAL A 341 -1.70 -5.72 8.15
CA VAL A 341 -3.14 -5.50 8.39
C VAL A 341 -3.96 -5.79 7.13
N MET A 342 -3.49 -5.38 5.95
CA MET A 342 -4.14 -5.74 4.67
C MET A 342 -4.18 -7.26 4.48
N MET A 343 -3.11 -7.96 4.86
CA MET A 343 -3.04 -9.43 4.84
C MET A 343 -4.05 -10.07 5.80
N LEU A 344 -4.19 -9.56 7.03
CA LEU A 344 -5.16 -10.08 7.99
C LEU A 344 -6.59 -9.98 7.47
N ARG A 345 -6.95 -8.85 6.86
CA ARG A 345 -8.27 -8.71 6.21
C ARG A 345 -8.45 -9.67 5.04
N HIS A 346 -7.37 -9.97 4.32
CA HIS A 346 -7.41 -10.95 3.24
C HIS A 346 -7.65 -12.38 3.75
N LEU A 347 -7.11 -12.71 4.92
CA LEU A 347 -7.33 -14.00 5.60
C LEU A 347 -8.67 -14.09 6.35
N GLY A 348 -9.50 -13.03 6.33
CA GLY A 348 -10.75 -12.96 7.10
C GLY A 348 -10.54 -12.74 8.61
N LEU A 349 -9.36 -12.28 9.02
CA LEU A 349 -9.00 -11.97 10.41
C LEU A 349 -9.25 -10.49 10.73
N ASP A 350 -10.45 -10.01 10.44
CA ASP A 350 -10.80 -8.58 10.51
C ASP A 350 -10.69 -8.00 11.94
N ASP A 351 -11.04 -8.77 12.98
CA ASP A 351 -10.92 -8.32 14.38
C ASP A 351 -9.48 -8.00 14.76
N HIS A 352 -8.53 -8.87 14.38
CA HIS A 352 -7.11 -8.63 14.59
C HIS A 352 -6.61 -7.44 13.75
N ALA A 353 -7.08 -7.32 12.51
CA ALA A 353 -6.73 -6.23 11.63
C ALA A 353 -7.16 -4.87 12.21
N VAL A 354 -8.41 -4.77 12.69
CA VAL A 354 -8.95 -3.57 13.33
C VAL A 354 -8.18 -3.25 14.60
N LYS A 355 -7.97 -4.23 15.49
CA LYS A 355 -7.21 -4.05 16.74
C LYS A 355 -5.82 -3.47 16.49
N ILE A 356 -5.04 -4.09 15.60
CA ILE A 356 -3.67 -3.66 15.29
C ILE A 356 -3.66 -2.28 14.62
N SER A 357 -4.54 -2.05 13.63
CA SER A 357 -4.58 -0.76 12.93
C SER A 357 -4.98 0.40 13.85
N ASN A 358 -5.94 0.19 14.77
CA ASN A 358 -6.33 1.19 15.75
C ASN A 358 -5.20 1.53 16.72
N ALA A 359 -4.50 0.52 17.24
CA ALA A 359 -3.34 0.71 18.11
C ALA A 359 -2.23 1.51 17.40
N LEU A 360 -1.95 1.16 16.14
CA LEU A 360 -0.97 1.85 15.31
C LEU A 360 -1.34 3.32 15.06
N TYR A 361 -2.57 3.59 14.62
CA TYR A 361 -3.02 4.96 14.38
C TYR A 361 -3.04 5.80 15.65
N LYS A 362 -3.45 5.22 16.78
CA LYS A 362 -3.40 5.87 18.09
C LYS A 362 -1.95 6.24 18.49
N THR A 363 -0.99 5.34 18.30
CA THR A 363 0.43 5.62 18.57
C THR A 363 0.97 6.77 17.73
N ILE A 364 0.63 6.80 16.42
CA ILE A 364 1.05 7.88 15.53
C ILE A 364 0.38 9.21 15.92
N GLU A 365 -0.91 9.18 16.27
CA GLU A 365 -1.67 10.37 16.68
C GLU A 365 -1.13 10.99 17.97
N MET A 366 -0.84 10.18 18.99
CA MET A 366 -0.25 10.63 20.27
C MET A 366 1.10 11.34 20.11
N GLY A 367 1.89 10.95 19.11
CA GLY A 367 3.11 11.64 18.72
C GLY A 367 4.35 11.39 19.58
N SER A 368 4.22 10.86 20.79
CA SER A 368 5.33 10.62 21.72
C SER A 368 6.35 9.59 21.23
N ALA A 369 5.92 8.64 20.40
CA ALA A 369 6.75 7.54 19.94
C ALA A 369 7.02 7.56 18.43
N ARG A 370 6.87 8.71 17.73
CA ARG A 370 7.10 8.77 16.28
C ARG A 370 8.58 8.53 15.93
N THR A 371 8.81 7.81 14.84
CA THR A 371 10.12 7.65 14.22
C THR A 371 10.59 8.92 13.52
N LEU A 372 11.87 8.96 13.16
CA LEU A 372 12.55 10.14 12.62
C LEU A 372 11.92 10.67 11.32
N ASP A 373 11.49 9.80 10.42
CA ASP A 373 10.84 10.15 9.15
C ASP A 373 9.48 10.86 9.36
N MET A 374 8.80 10.60 10.49
CA MET A 374 7.58 11.30 10.90
C MET A 374 7.87 12.52 11.80
N GLY A 375 9.14 12.92 11.94
CA GLY A 375 9.58 14.08 12.74
C GLY A 375 9.70 13.82 14.24
N GLY A 376 9.72 12.56 14.68
CA GLY A 376 9.97 12.18 16.08
C GLY A 376 11.42 11.73 16.33
N THR A 377 11.64 11.12 17.49
CA THR A 377 12.98 10.66 17.93
C THR A 377 13.01 9.19 18.33
N ALA A 378 11.89 8.48 18.22
CA ALA A 378 11.77 7.09 18.64
C ALA A 378 12.50 6.15 17.67
N THR A 379 13.05 5.08 18.21
CA THR A 379 13.61 3.98 17.42
C THR A 379 12.51 3.06 16.84
N THR A 380 12.87 2.16 15.92
CA THR A 380 11.95 1.11 15.43
C THR A 380 11.36 0.33 16.62
N THR A 381 12.20 0.02 17.60
CA THR A 381 11.84 -0.75 18.80
C THR A 381 10.89 0.04 19.70
N ASP A 382 11.21 1.31 20.01
CA ASP A 382 10.35 2.17 20.84
C ASP A 382 8.97 2.33 20.22
N PHE A 383 8.91 2.58 18.91
CA PHE A 383 7.65 2.68 18.16
C PHE A 383 6.85 1.37 18.26
N THR A 384 7.52 0.23 18.06
CA THR A 384 6.88 -1.10 18.13
C THR A 384 6.29 -1.36 19.51
N LEU A 385 7.05 -1.10 20.59
CA LEU A 385 6.59 -1.26 21.96
C LEU A 385 5.43 -0.32 22.31
N ALA A 386 5.45 0.91 21.78
CA ALA A 386 4.34 1.85 21.94
C ALA A 386 3.06 1.35 21.24
N VAL A 387 3.17 0.75 20.05
CA VAL A 387 2.04 0.09 19.38
C VAL A 387 1.52 -1.08 20.21
N VAL A 388 2.41 -1.95 20.70
CA VAL A 388 2.03 -3.09 21.56
C VAL A 388 1.31 -2.63 22.83
N SER A 389 1.76 -1.52 23.43
CA SER A 389 1.14 -0.96 24.64
C SER A 389 -0.26 -0.38 24.39
N ASN A 390 -0.62 -0.12 23.13
CA ASN A 390 -1.90 0.42 22.72
C ASN A 390 -2.87 -0.65 22.14
N LEU A 391 -2.48 -1.93 22.14
CA LEU A 391 -3.29 -3.05 21.62
C LEU A 391 -4.51 -3.36 22.48
#